data_AF-A0A4Y7KKS5-F1
#
_entry.id   AF-A0A4Y7KKS5-F1
#
_cell.length_a   1.000
_cell.length_b   1.000
_cell.length_c   1.000
_cell.angle_alpha   90.00
_cell.angle_beta   90.00
_cell.angle_gamma   90.00
#
_symmetry.space_group_name_H-M   'P 1'
#
loop_
_entity.id
_entity.type
_entity.pdbx_description
1 polymer ?
#
loop_
_entity_poly.entity_id
_entity_poly.type
_entity_poly.pdbx_seq_one_letter_code
_entity_poly.pdbx_strand_id
1 'polypeptide(L)'
;MFSIKFRSFKLFDLRTSGLYWRERGPTESTEFSFSRFLTPYLANYEGWAMFVDCDFLYTTDIKELTELIDDNSEIGSVPFIWNFLVGHNKVDENDPSTQPKAIHYTTGGPWFEMWKNCEFADLWLSEMEAYKKETKQV
;
A
#
# COMPACT_ATOMS: atom_id res chain seq x y z
N MET A 1 3.03 -4.48 24.01
CA MET A 1 3.79 -4.66 22.76
C MET A 1 2.85 -4.34 21.61
N PHE A 2 3.18 -3.36 20.78
CA PHE A 2 2.36 -3.01 19.61
C PHE A 2 2.50 -4.12 18.56
N SER A 3 1.39 -4.61 18.02
CA SER A 3 1.38 -5.69 17.04
C SER A 3 0.62 -5.24 15.80
N ILE A 4 1.27 -5.32 14.64
CA ILE A 4 0.65 -5.04 13.35
C ILE A 4 0.17 -6.37 12.77
N LYS A 5 -1.07 -6.40 12.28
CA LYS A 5 -1.66 -7.56 11.60
C LYS A 5 -1.86 -7.20 10.13
N PHE A 6 -1.28 -7.99 9.24
CA PHE A 6 -1.48 -7.84 7.81
C PHE A 6 -2.60 -8.74 7.34
N ARG A 7 -3.50 -8.19 6.52
CA ARG A 7 -4.56 -8.94 5.85
C ARG A 7 -4.62 -8.50 4.39
N SER A 8 -4.19 -9.37 3.50
CA SER A 8 -4.58 -9.23 2.10
C SER A 8 -6.01 -9.73 1.93
N PHE A 9 -6.76 -9.09 1.04
CA PHE A 9 -8.09 -9.56 0.67
C PHE A 9 -8.27 -9.37 -0.83
N LYS A 10 -8.92 -10.34 -1.46
CA LYS A 10 -9.27 -10.28 -2.88
C LYS A 10 -10.75 -9.99 -2.99
N LEU A 11 -11.14 -9.21 -3.99
CA LEU A 11 -12.54 -8.89 -4.23
C LEU A 11 -13.40 -10.16 -4.43
N PHE A 12 -12.83 -11.19 -5.06
CA PHE A 12 -13.46 -12.49 -5.21
C PHE A 12 -13.83 -13.13 -3.86
N ASP A 13 -12.92 -13.09 -2.88
CA ASP A 13 -13.14 -13.68 -1.55
C ASP A 13 -14.22 -12.89 -0.78
N LEU A 14 -14.22 -11.56 -0.91
CA LEU A 14 -15.25 -10.69 -0.34
C LEU A 14 -16.64 -10.96 -0.93
N ARG A 15 -16.73 -11.21 -2.24
CA ARG A 15 -17.99 -11.56 -2.91
C ARG A 15 -18.48 -12.93 -2.49
N THR A 16 -17.59 -13.93 -2.48
CA THR A 16 -17.93 -15.32 -2.13
C THR A 16 -18.38 -15.45 -0.67
N SER A 17 -17.83 -14.63 0.23
CA SER A 17 -18.24 -14.57 1.64
C SER A 17 -19.50 -13.72 1.89
N GLY A 18 -20.07 -13.09 0.87
CA GLY A 18 -21.24 -12.22 1.02
C GLY A 18 -20.94 -10.86 1.65
N LEU A 19 -19.67 -10.51 1.86
CA LEU A 19 -19.24 -9.24 2.45
C LEU A 19 -19.27 -8.07 1.47
N TYR A 20 -19.24 -8.36 0.17
CA TYR A 20 -19.31 -7.35 -0.88
C TYR A 20 -20.21 -7.83 -2.02
N TRP A 21 -21.35 -7.18 -2.21
CA TRP A 21 -22.33 -7.53 -3.25
C TRP A 21 -22.58 -6.40 -4.25
N ARG A 22 -21.88 -5.26 -4.09
CA ARG A 22 -22.06 -4.10 -4.96
C ARG A 22 -21.67 -4.44 -6.40
N GLU A 23 -22.55 -4.09 -7.34
CA GLU A 23 -22.26 -4.15 -8.78
C GLU A 23 -21.45 -2.93 -9.20
N ARG A 24 -20.59 -3.10 -10.22
CA ARG A 24 -19.74 -2.02 -10.70
C ARG A 24 -20.57 -0.91 -11.34
N GLY A 25 -20.44 0.30 -10.82
CA GLY A 25 -21.07 1.50 -11.39
C GLY A 25 -20.15 2.32 -12.32
N PRO A 26 -20.70 3.33 -13.01
CA PRO A 26 -19.92 4.24 -13.86
C PRO A 26 -19.03 5.22 -13.08
N THR A 27 -19.22 5.34 -11.77
CA THR A 27 -18.47 6.26 -10.89
C THR A 27 -17.21 5.62 -10.30
N GLU A 28 -16.91 4.37 -10.64
CA GLU A 28 -15.80 3.60 -10.09
C GLU A 28 -14.60 3.60 -11.04
N SER A 29 -13.49 4.17 -10.61
CA SER A 29 -12.23 4.18 -11.38
C SER A 29 -11.65 2.78 -11.57
N THR A 30 -11.83 1.89 -10.59
CA THR A 30 -11.36 0.50 -10.60
C THR A 30 -12.40 -0.44 -9.98
N GLU A 31 -12.31 -1.75 -10.25
CA GLU A 31 -13.24 -2.75 -9.71
C GLU A 31 -13.21 -2.83 -8.16
N PHE A 32 -12.12 -2.37 -7.54
CA PHE A 32 -11.90 -2.39 -6.09
C PHE A 32 -12.09 -1.01 -5.42
N SER A 33 -12.52 0.01 -6.16
CA SER A 33 -12.58 1.39 -5.65
C SER A 33 -13.36 1.55 -4.34
N PHE A 34 -14.44 0.78 -4.15
CA PHE A 34 -15.25 0.85 -2.93
C PHE A 34 -14.94 -0.25 -1.91
N SER A 35 -14.17 -1.29 -2.25
CA SER A 35 -13.86 -2.36 -1.28
C SER A 35 -12.99 -1.84 -0.12
N ARG A 36 -12.20 -0.78 -0.35
CA ARG A 36 -11.43 -0.08 0.70
C ARG A 36 -12.26 0.39 1.89
N PHE A 37 -13.55 0.69 1.69
CA PHE A 37 -14.44 1.11 2.78
C PHE A 37 -14.83 -0.05 3.72
N LEU A 38 -14.48 -1.29 3.39
CA LEU A 38 -14.59 -2.43 4.31
C LEU A 38 -13.44 -2.49 5.33
N THR A 39 -12.41 -1.65 5.21
CA THR A 39 -11.23 -1.69 6.08
C THR A 39 -11.59 -1.64 7.57
N PRO A 40 -12.48 -0.74 8.06
CA PRO A 40 -12.90 -0.75 9.46
C PRO A 40 -13.63 -2.04 9.84
N TYR A 41 -14.51 -2.55 8.97
CA TYR A 41 -15.23 -3.81 9.20
C TYR A 41 -14.27 -5.00 9.34
N LEU A 42 -13.27 -5.10 8.46
CA LEU A 42 -12.25 -6.16 8.49
C LEU A 42 -11.33 -6.08 9.72
N ALA A 43 -11.28 -4.91 10.36
CA ALA A 43 -10.60 -4.67 11.63
C ALA A 43 -11.54 -4.80 12.84
N ASN A 44 -12.76 -5.34 12.67
CA ASN A 44 -13.80 -5.42 13.69
C ASN A 44 -14.18 -4.07 14.32
N TYR A 45 -13.92 -2.97 13.64
CA TYR A 45 -14.07 -1.61 14.16
C TYR A 45 -13.23 -1.35 15.44
N GLU A 46 -12.15 -2.12 15.65
CA GLU A 46 -11.28 -2.00 16.80
C GLU A 46 -9.92 -1.41 16.42
N GLY A 47 -9.53 -0.34 17.12
CA GLY A 47 -8.22 0.30 16.96
C GLY A 47 -8.01 0.96 15.60
N TRP A 48 -6.74 1.17 15.27
CA TRP A 48 -6.33 1.80 14.02
C TRP A 48 -6.28 0.79 12.88
N ALA A 49 -6.86 1.15 11.74
CA ALA A 49 -6.85 0.34 10.52
C ALA A 49 -6.40 1.19 9.33
N MET A 50 -5.50 0.64 8.51
CA MET A 50 -4.97 1.29 7.33
C MET A 50 -5.24 0.42 6.09
N PHE A 51 -5.73 1.06 5.04
CA PHE A 51 -5.82 0.45 3.71
C PHE A 51 -4.56 0.80 2.93
N VAL A 52 -4.06 -0.16 2.15
CA VAL A 52 -2.88 0.01 1.27
C VAL A 52 -3.22 -0.62 -0.09
N ASP A 53 -2.93 0.09 -1.18
CA ASP A 53 -3.08 -0.46 -2.52
C ASP A 53 -2.01 -1.55 -2.79
N CYS A 54 -2.25 -2.43 -3.76
CA CYS A 54 -1.39 -3.59 -4.01
C CYS A 54 -0.09 -3.28 -4.76
N ASP A 55 0.09 -2.03 -5.19
CA ASP A 55 1.19 -1.49 -5.96
C ASP A 55 2.12 -0.62 -5.10
N PHE A 56 2.36 -1.08 -3.87
CA PHE A 56 3.26 -0.47 -2.88
C PHE A 56 4.51 -1.31 -2.63
N LEU A 57 5.64 -0.63 -2.42
CA LEU A 57 6.87 -1.21 -1.87
C LEU A 57 7.31 -0.42 -0.64
N TYR A 58 7.43 -1.10 0.50
CA TYR A 58 7.95 -0.52 1.73
C TYR A 58 9.46 -0.74 1.82
N THR A 59 10.19 0.32 2.15
CA THR A 59 11.66 0.32 2.24
C THR A 59 12.17 0.42 3.68
N THR A 60 11.26 0.50 4.66
CA THR A 60 11.55 0.48 6.10
C THR A 60 10.51 -0.32 6.89
N ASP A 61 10.75 -0.56 8.18
CA ASP A 61 9.77 -1.19 9.07
C ASP A 61 8.55 -0.27 9.23
N ILE A 62 7.38 -0.78 8.83
CA ILE A 62 6.10 -0.08 8.90
C ILE A 62 5.72 0.37 10.32
N LYS A 63 6.34 -0.20 11.37
CA LYS A 63 6.14 0.26 12.75
C LYS A 63 6.50 1.73 12.94
N GLU A 64 7.45 2.27 12.20
CA GLU A 64 7.78 3.70 12.29
C GLU A 64 6.58 4.59 11.93
N LEU A 65 5.66 4.13 11.06
CA LEU A 65 4.44 4.87 10.74
C LEU A 65 3.52 5.00 11.96
N THR A 66 3.56 4.05 12.88
CA THR A 66 2.72 4.02 14.09
C THR A 66 3.13 5.11 15.09
N GLU A 67 4.37 5.60 14.99
CA GLU A 67 4.87 6.72 15.78
C GLU A 67 4.24 8.06 15.36
N LEU A 68 3.60 8.10 14.20
CA LEU A 68 2.87 9.28 13.70
C LEU A 68 1.40 9.31 14.16
N ILE A 69 0.93 8.26 14.83
CA ILE A 69 -0.44 8.19 15.33
C ILE A 69 -0.56 9.09 16.57
N ASP A 70 -1.47 10.06 16.52
CA ASP A 70 -1.85 10.89 17.66
C ASP A 70 -3.31 10.63 18.04
N ASP A 71 -3.51 9.88 19.13
CA ASP A 71 -4.83 9.53 19.67
C ASP A 71 -5.63 10.75 20.18
N ASN A 72 -5.01 11.93 20.32
CA ASN A 72 -5.72 13.16 20.70
C ASN A 72 -6.29 13.92 19.50
N SER A 73 -6.03 13.47 18.27
CA SER A 73 -6.47 14.12 17.05
C SER A 73 -7.32 13.17 16.19
N GLU A 74 -8.48 13.64 15.75
CA GLU A 74 -9.33 12.86 14.82
C GLU A 74 -8.79 12.89 13.38
N ILE A 75 -7.93 13.88 13.06
CA ILE A 75 -7.36 14.10 11.73
C ILE A 75 -5.87 14.45 11.90
N GLY A 76 -5.01 13.64 11.29
CA GLY A 76 -3.55 13.84 11.25
C GLY A 76 -3.02 13.95 9.82
N SER A 77 -1.74 14.33 9.70
CA SER A 77 -1.01 14.32 8.44
C SER A 77 0.00 13.18 8.40
N VAL A 78 0.22 12.63 7.21
CA VAL A 78 1.25 11.64 6.96
C VAL A 78 2.26 12.26 5.99
N PRO A 79 3.57 12.27 6.31
CA PRO A 79 4.61 12.75 5.40
C PRO A 79 4.53 12.03 4.05
N PHE A 80 4.72 12.77 2.95
CA PHE A 80 4.55 12.20 1.60
C PHE A 80 5.48 11.01 1.31
N ILE A 81 6.60 10.88 2.02
CA ILE A 81 7.51 9.72 1.90
C ILE A 81 6.87 8.38 2.30
N TRP A 82 5.76 8.41 3.06
CA TRP A 82 4.95 7.23 3.40
C TRP A 82 3.82 6.96 2.39
N ASN A 83 3.71 7.78 1.35
CA ASN A 83 2.85 7.59 0.18
C ASN A 83 3.51 8.26 -1.03
N PHE A 84 4.74 7.86 -1.35
CA PHE A 84 5.53 8.50 -2.39
C PHE A 84 5.02 8.05 -3.75
N LEU A 85 4.42 8.96 -4.50
CA LEU A 85 3.78 8.70 -5.78
C LEU A 85 4.82 8.76 -6.89
N VAL A 86 5.20 7.59 -7.43
CA VAL A 86 6.11 7.48 -8.57
C VAL A 86 5.58 8.29 -9.75
N GLY A 87 6.43 9.14 -10.32
CA GLY A 87 6.08 10.04 -11.43
C GLY A 87 5.45 11.38 -11.00
N HIS A 88 5.11 11.56 -9.72
CA HIS A 88 4.60 12.83 -9.20
C HIS A 88 5.52 13.44 -8.13
N ASN A 89 6.06 12.64 -7.22
CA ASN A 89 7.05 13.07 -6.25
C ASN A 89 8.47 12.96 -6.81
N LYS A 90 9.43 13.61 -6.14
CA LYS A 90 10.86 13.55 -6.46
C LYS A 90 11.66 13.47 -5.16
N VAL A 91 12.72 12.68 -5.18
CA VAL A 91 13.76 12.73 -4.16
C VAL A 91 14.63 13.96 -4.42
N ASP A 92 14.87 14.75 -3.40
CA ASP A 92 15.90 15.78 -3.40
C ASP A 92 17.22 15.14 -2.93
N GLU A 93 18.20 15.11 -3.81
CA GLU A 93 19.54 14.56 -3.52
C GLU A 93 20.26 15.28 -2.36
N ASN A 94 19.85 16.51 -2.05
CA ASN A 94 20.41 17.31 -0.96
C ASN A 94 19.60 17.19 0.34
N ASP A 95 18.44 16.53 0.32
CA ASP A 95 17.59 16.32 1.49
C ASP A 95 17.18 14.85 1.65
N PRO A 96 17.92 14.08 2.47
CA PRO A 96 17.62 12.69 2.75
C PRO A 96 16.22 12.45 3.34
N SER A 97 15.57 13.47 3.91
CA SER A 97 14.21 13.34 4.45
C SER A 97 13.15 13.15 3.37
N THR A 98 13.51 13.36 2.09
CA THR A 98 12.64 13.13 0.93
C THR A 98 12.72 11.70 0.39
N GLN A 99 13.61 10.86 0.93
CA GLN A 99 13.73 9.47 0.51
C GLN A 99 12.45 8.69 0.87
N PRO A 100 11.81 7.98 -0.08
CA PRO A 100 10.59 7.22 0.20
C PRO A 100 10.80 6.10 1.20
N LYS A 101 9.88 6.02 2.17
CA LYS A 101 9.65 4.90 3.10
C LYS A 101 8.60 3.91 2.57
N ALA A 102 7.67 4.41 1.76
CA ALA A 102 6.68 3.63 1.03
C ALA A 102 6.50 4.20 -0.37
N ILE A 103 6.85 3.41 -1.38
CA ILE A 103 6.81 3.76 -2.80
C ILE A 103 5.49 3.25 -3.36
N HIS A 104 4.69 4.15 -3.96
CA HIS A 104 3.42 3.85 -4.60
C HIS A 104 3.57 4.02 -6.12
N TYR A 105 3.46 2.91 -6.85
CA TYR A 105 3.62 2.88 -8.31
C TYR A 105 2.33 3.31 -9.04
N THR A 106 1.89 4.54 -8.77
CA THR A 106 0.55 5.08 -9.12
C THR A 106 0.17 4.99 -10.60
N THR A 107 1.16 5.10 -11.51
CA THR A 107 0.93 5.05 -12.96
C THR A 107 1.12 3.65 -13.55
N GLY A 108 1.61 2.70 -12.74
CA GLY A 108 2.04 1.37 -13.13
C GLY A 108 3.49 1.11 -12.72
N GLY A 109 3.76 -0.11 -12.26
CA GLY A 109 5.10 -0.55 -11.87
C GLY A 109 5.75 -1.49 -12.89
N PRO A 110 6.95 -2.01 -12.58
CA PRO A 110 7.79 -2.71 -13.56
C PRO A 110 7.24 -4.07 -14.03
N TRP A 111 6.14 -4.53 -13.47
CA TRP A 111 5.39 -5.68 -13.98
C TRP A 111 4.61 -5.40 -15.28
N PHE A 112 4.51 -4.13 -15.70
CA PHE A 112 3.98 -3.77 -17.01
C PHE A 112 5.10 -3.38 -17.98
N GLU A 113 5.01 -3.84 -19.23
CA GLU A 113 6.03 -3.55 -20.26
C GLU A 113 6.26 -2.04 -20.47
N MET A 114 5.18 -1.24 -20.44
CA MET A 114 5.25 0.22 -20.60
C MET A 114 5.94 0.92 -19.42
N TRP A 115 6.04 0.27 -18.26
CA TRP A 115 6.54 0.84 -17.00
C TRP A 115 7.75 0.11 -16.44
N LYS A 116 8.38 -0.79 -17.23
CA LYS A 116 9.55 -1.57 -16.80
C LYS A 116 10.76 -0.75 -16.35
N ASN A 117 10.87 0.49 -16.83
CA ASN A 117 11.95 1.43 -16.51
C ASN A 117 11.47 2.61 -15.65
N CYS A 118 10.37 2.46 -14.90
CA CYS A 118 9.91 3.52 -13.98
C CYS A 118 10.90 3.75 -12.83
N GLU A 119 10.74 4.87 -12.14
CA GLU A 119 11.53 5.18 -10.95
C GLU A 119 11.39 4.05 -9.92
N PHE A 120 12.51 3.63 -9.31
CA PHE A 120 12.58 2.50 -8.38
C PHE A 120 12.18 1.13 -8.98
N ALA A 121 12.16 0.96 -10.30
CA ALA A 121 11.90 -0.33 -10.93
C ALA A 121 12.91 -1.41 -10.50
N ASP A 122 14.20 -1.08 -10.48
CA ASP A 122 15.27 -2.02 -10.09
C ASP A 122 15.09 -2.54 -8.67
N LEU A 123 14.67 -1.66 -7.76
CA LEU A 123 14.41 -2.01 -6.36
C LEU A 123 13.23 -2.98 -6.23
N TRP A 124 12.12 -2.73 -6.93
CA TRP A 124 11.00 -3.68 -6.96
C TRP A 124 11.42 -5.05 -7.48
N LEU A 125 12.16 -5.07 -8.59
CA LEU A 125 12.60 -6.31 -9.21
C LEU A 125 13.55 -7.08 -8.29
N SER A 126 14.46 -6.40 -7.58
CA SER A 126 15.34 -7.06 -6.62
C SER A 126 14.57 -7.68 -5.45
N GLU A 127 13.61 -6.95 -4.86
CA GLU A 127 12.80 -7.44 -3.75
C GLU A 127 11.87 -8.60 -4.17
N MET A 128 11.27 -8.51 -5.37
CA MET A 128 10.48 -9.60 -5.93
C MET A 128 11.31 -10.87 -6.10
N GLU A 129 12.54 -10.76 -6.61
CA GLU A 129 13.43 -11.91 -6.77
C GLU A 129 13.91 -12.48 -5.43
N ALA A 130 14.13 -11.65 -4.41
CA ALA A 130 14.40 -12.09 -3.05
C ALA A 130 13.21 -12.89 -2.48
N TYR A 131 12.00 -12.33 -2.55
CA TYR A 131 10.76 -12.99 -2.11
C TYR A 131 10.53 -14.34 -2.81
N LYS A 132 10.75 -14.42 -4.13
CA LYS A 132 10.63 -15.68 -4.88
C LYS A 132 11.64 -16.73 -4.43
N LYS A 133 12.85 -16.33 -4.04
CA LYS A 133 13.87 -17.27 -3.53
C LYS A 133 13.49 -17.80 -2.17
N GLU A 134 12.99 -16.96 -1.27
CA GLU A 134 12.54 -17.37 0.06
C GLU A 134 11.33 -18.30 -0.02
N THR A 135 10.32 -17.94 -0.81
CA THR A 135 9.10 -18.74 -0.96
C THR A 135 9.30 -20.08 -1.67
N LYS A 136 10.36 -20.24 -2.47
CA LYS A 136 10.76 -21.52 -3.06
C LYS A 136 11.57 -22.41 -2.11
N GLN A 137 12.06 -21.86 -1.00
CA GLN A 137 12.80 -22.60 0.03
C GLN A 137 11.90 -23.13 1.16
N VAL A 138 10.60 -22.80 1.13
CA VAL A 138 9.54 -23.29 2.03
C VAL A 138 8.69 -24.32 1.30
#